data_AF-A0A8J6E6Z2-F1
#
_entry.id   AF-A0A8J6E6Z2-F1
#
_cell.length_a   1.000
_cell.length_b   1.000
_cell.length_c   1.000
_cell.angle_alpha   90.00
_cell.angle_beta   90.00
_cell.angle_gamma   90.00
#
_symmetry.space_group_name_H-M   'P 1'
#
loop_
_entity.id
_entity.type
_entity.pdbx_description
1 polymer ?
#
loop_
_entity_poly.entity_id
_entity_poly.type
_entity_poly.pdbx_seq_one_letter_code
_entity_poly.pdbx_strand_id
1 'polypeptide(L)'
;MPVESELERGARMKSVGILSPSYTLLYRYMHFLENQVRHQLELPGHYTPLEAFYEDKKGVLPAGVTPQSCQPSVHWLSSIHKHLYPEMKITHPAGCMSQFIKFFGEQIFVLWKFALLRKRILIFSPPPVGVVCYRVYCCCCLANVTLPGVGATAPESKPFFYVNVADIETLDDEVSYVACTTEKIFEQKQDLYDVYVDNQNVKTHLEHLQPLLRVNGADKEKYRRLNDQR
;
A
#
# COMPACT_ATOMS: atom_id res chain seq x y z
N MET A 1 -38.65 19.87 -0.60
CA MET A 1 -38.74 18.75 0.35
C MET A 1 -38.17 19.21 1.68
N PRO A 2 -38.90 19.10 2.78
CA PRO A 2 -38.29 19.28 4.10
C PRO A 2 -37.36 18.10 4.36
N VAL A 3 -36.13 18.38 4.81
CA VAL A 3 -35.12 17.37 5.12
C VAL A 3 -35.07 17.23 6.64
N GLU A 4 -35.06 15.99 7.14
CA GLU A 4 -35.32 15.65 8.55
C GLU A 4 -34.27 16.18 9.56
N SER A 5 -33.12 16.70 9.10
CA SER A 5 -32.10 17.30 9.96
C SER A 5 -31.48 18.56 9.33
N GLU A 6 -31.93 19.75 9.75
CA GLU A 6 -31.31 21.01 9.34
C GLU A 6 -29.90 21.23 9.94
N LEU A 7 -29.59 20.57 11.07
CA LEU A 7 -28.29 20.61 11.75
C LEU A 7 -27.16 19.94 10.94
N GLU A 8 -27.48 18.98 10.08
CA GLU A 8 -26.51 18.26 9.23
C GLU A 8 -26.18 19.01 7.93
N ARG A 9 -26.80 20.18 7.72
CA ARG A 9 -26.50 21.04 6.57
C ARG A 9 -25.14 21.71 6.77
N GLY A 10 -24.10 21.16 6.13
CA GLY A 10 -22.73 21.70 6.19
C GLY A 10 -21.73 20.83 6.96
N ALA A 11 -21.77 19.50 6.74
CA ALA A 11 -20.79 18.56 7.29
C ALA A 11 -19.36 19.12 7.20
N ARG A 12 -18.78 19.46 8.36
CA ARG A 12 -17.42 19.99 8.44
C ARG A 12 -16.48 18.80 8.35
N MET A 13 -15.81 18.64 7.22
CA MET A 13 -14.75 17.65 7.06
C MET A 13 -13.41 18.30 7.41
N LYS A 14 -12.63 17.62 8.26
CA LYS A 14 -11.25 17.98 8.56
C LYS A 14 -10.38 16.77 8.31
N SER A 15 -9.19 17.03 7.81
CA SER A 15 -8.14 16.02 7.64
C SER A 15 -6.87 16.54 8.28
N VAL A 16 -6.18 15.67 8.99
CA VAL A 16 -4.81 15.90 9.46
C VAL A 16 -3.95 14.76 8.92
N GLY A 17 -2.72 15.07 8.55
CA GLY A 17 -1.83 14.11 7.94
C GLY A 17 -0.38 14.48 8.22
N ILE A 18 0.51 13.53 7.94
CA ILE A 18 1.96 13.71 8.06
C ILE A 18 2.62 13.28 6.76
N LEU A 19 3.76 13.90 6.48
CA LEU A 19 4.67 13.46 5.44
C LEU A 19 5.82 12.72 6.13
N SER A 20 6.10 11.50 5.70
CA SER A 20 7.16 10.66 6.26
C SER A 20 7.98 10.03 5.14
N PRO A 21 9.31 9.98 5.27
CA PRO A 21 10.16 9.22 4.34
C PRO A 21 10.04 7.70 4.56
N SER A 22 9.30 7.24 5.57
CA SER A 22 9.13 5.83 5.88
C SER A 22 7.66 5.49 6.12
N TYR A 23 7.10 4.63 5.25
CA TYR A 23 5.75 4.10 5.38
C TYR A 23 5.59 3.24 6.65
N THR A 24 6.62 2.48 7.00
CA THR A 24 6.57 1.55 8.14
C THR A 24 6.48 2.23 9.49
N LEU A 25 6.74 3.54 9.58
CA LEU A 25 6.65 4.31 10.82
C LEU A 25 5.32 5.07 10.98
N LEU A 26 4.50 5.18 9.93
CA LEU A 26 3.27 5.98 9.94
C LEU A 26 2.29 5.58 11.04
N TYR A 27 2.20 4.27 11.32
CA TYR A 27 1.30 3.72 12.33
C TYR A 27 1.51 4.29 13.73
N ARG A 28 2.74 4.73 14.04
CA ARG A 28 3.11 5.28 15.35
C ARG A 28 2.33 6.55 15.68
N TYR A 29 1.90 7.29 14.66
CA TYR A 29 1.25 8.58 14.81
C TYR A 29 -0.25 8.52 14.61
N MET A 30 -0.81 7.35 14.25
CA MET A 30 -2.23 7.21 13.90
C MET A 30 -3.15 7.68 15.04
N HIS A 31 -2.90 7.25 16.28
CA HIS A 31 -3.69 7.67 17.44
C HIS A 31 -3.61 9.18 17.71
N PHE A 32 -2.42 9.77 17.54
CA PHE A 32 -2.27 11.22 17.66
C PHE A 32 -3.10 11.94 16.59
N LEU A 33 -2.99 11.53 15.33
CA LEU A 33 -3.72 12.13 14.22
C LEU A 33 -5.25 11.97 14.36
N GLU A 34 -5.73 10.83 14.82
CA GLU A 34 -7.14 10.61 15.14
C GLU A 34 -7.64 11.58 16.21
N ASN A 35 -6.85 11.81 17.26
CA ASN A 35 -7.22 12.76 18.31
C ASN A 35 -7.16 14.21 17.81
N GLN A 36 -6.17 14.55 16.98
CA GLN A 36 -6.05 15.89 16.41
C GLN A 36 -7.19 16.21 15.44
N VAL A 37 -7.62 15.28 14.59
CA VAL A 37 -8.75 15.54 13.69
C VAL A 37 -10.05 15.74 14.47
N ARG A 38 -10.30 14.96 15.54
CA ARG A 38 -11.45 15.16 16.44
C ARG A 38 -11.39 16.53 17.11
N HIS A 39 -10.22 16.89 17.65
CA HIS A 39 -10.00 18.18 18.28
C HIS A 39 -10.25 19.36 17.31
N GLN A 40 -9.81 19.27 16.06
CA GLN A 40 -10.04 20.32 15.05
C GLN A 40 -11.50 20.43 14.59
N LEU A 41 -12.28 19.36 14.74
CA LEU A 41 -13.72 19.38 14.48
C LEU A 41 -14.48 20.10 15.61
N GLU A 42 -14.09 19.84 16.86
CA GLU A 42 -14.69 20.43 18.06
C GLU A 42 -14.23 21.89 18.28
N LEU A 43 -12.93 22.16 18.12
CA LEU A 43 -12.27 23.44 18.42
C LEU A 43 -11.42 23.88 17.21
N PRO A 44 -12.05 24.42 16.15
CA PRO A 44 -11.33 24.82 14.94
C PRO A 44 -10.36 25.97 15.21
N GLY A 45 -9.15 25.91 14.63
CA GLY A 45 -8.14 26.97 14.71
C GLY A 45 -7.11 26.79 15.83
N HIS A 46 -7.28 25.80 16.69
CA HIS A 46 -6.33 25.49 17.76
C HIS A 46 -5.24 24.53 17.27
N TYR A 47 -4.19 25.05 16.64
CA TYR A 47 -3.13 24.24 16.02
C TYR A 47 -1.94 23.94 16.94
N THR A 48 -1.92 24.46 18.17
CA THR A 48 -0.77 24.34 19.09
C THR A 48 -0.22 22.92 19.27
N PRO A 49 -1.04 21.86 19.41
CA PRO A 49 -0.51 20.50 19.51
C PRO A 49 0.11 20.00 18.19
N LEU A 50 -0.43 20.42 17.05
CA LEU A 50 0.12 20.09 15.72
C LEU A 50 1.42 20.85 15.46
N GLU A 51 1.51 22.11 15.86
CA GLU A 51 2.73 22.92 15.79
C GLU A 51 3.84 22.31 16.66
N ALA A 52 3.53 21.94 17.91
CA ALA A 52 4.46 21.25 18.80
C ALA A 52 4.94 19.91 18.22
N PHE A 53 4.02 19.14 17.63
CA PHE A 53 4.37 17.89 16.94
C PHE A 53 5.30 18.13 15.75
N TYR A 54 5.02 19.14 14.93
CA TYR A 54 5.86 19.50 13.80
C TYR A 54 7.27 19.91 14.27
N GLU A 55 7.39 20.75 15.28
CA GLU A 55 8.69 21.20 15.80
C GLU A 55 9.53 20.04 16.37
N ASP A 56 8.88 19.08 17.05
CA ASP A 56 9.55 17.90 17.62
C ASP A 56 9.97 16.87 16.56
N LYS A 57 9.20 16.72 15.46
CA LYS A 57 9.37 15.63 14.48
C LYS A 57 9.82 16.07 13.09
N LYS A 58 9.94 17.37 12.81
CA LYS A 58 10.36 17.86 11.49
C LYS A 58 11.73 17.30 11.10
N GLY A 59 11.80 16.69 9.93
CA GLY A 59 13.06 16.30 9.32
C GLY A 59 13.76 17.50 8.70
N VAL A 60 15.08 17.56 8.79
CA VAL A 60 15.89 18.52 8.03
C VAL A 60 16.34 17.83 6.74
N LEU A 61 15.90 18.33 5.59
CA LEU A 61 16.42 17.89 4.30
C LEU A 61 17.88 18.36 4.16
N PRO A 62 18.82 17.50 3.72
CA PRO A 62 20.19 17.94 3.48
C PRO A 62 20.25 19.09 2.47
N ALA A 63 20.90 20.19 2.82
CA ALA A 63 21.12 21.30 1.90
C ALA A 63 22.10 20.86 0.80
N GLY A 64 21.67 20.86 -0.47
CA GLY A 64 22.58 20.72 -1.62
C GLY A 64 22.25 19.65 -2.66
N VAL A 65 21.09 18.98 -2.61
CA VAL A 65 20.74 18.02 -3.67
C VAL A 65 19.95 18.72 -4.78
N THR A 66 20.58 18.90 -5.94
CA THR A 66 19.92 19.32 -7.18
C THR A 66 18.82 18.30 -7.56
N PRO A 67 17.63 18.74 -8.00
CA PRO A 67 16.48 17.85 -8.24
C PRO A 67 16.69 16.79 -9.33
N GLN A 68 17.81 16.83 -10.07
CA GLN A 68 18.16 15.85 -11.11
C GLN A 68 19.09 14.71 -10.67
N SER A 69 19.70 14.77 -9.48
CA SER A 69 20.54 13.66 -8.97
C SER A 69 19.93 12.90 -7.78
N CYS A 70 18.72 13.29 -7.34
CA CYS A 70 17.92 12.47 -6.46
C CYS A 70 17.35 11.29 -7.26
N GLN A 71 18.16 10.30 -7.60
CA GLN A 71 17.63 8.95 -7.46
C GLN A 71 17.59 8.74 -5.95
N PRO A 72 16.41 8.81 -5.29
CA PRO A 72 16.39 8.37 -3.92
C PRO A 72 16.78 6.90 -4.02
N SER A 73 17.90 6.50 -3.44
CA SER A 73 18.10 5.11 -3.09
C SER A 73 17.05 4.86 -2.02
N VAL A 74 15.83 4.55 -2.48
CA VAL A 74 14.68 4.42 -1.62
C VAL A 74 14.83 3.10 -0.92
N HIS A 75 15.64 3.10 0.14
CA HIS A 75 15.79 1.98 1.05
C HIS A 75 14.51 1.87 1.89
N TRP A 76 13.35 1.67 1.24
CA TRP A 76 12.05 1.50 1.90
C TRP A 76 12.03 0.28 2.82
N LEU A 77 12.97 -0.64 2.64
CA LEU A 77 13.07 -1.90 3.36
C LEU A 77 14.43 -2.03 4.02
N SER A 78 14.63 -1.31 5.13
CA SER A 78 15.67 -1.70 6.10
C SER A 78 15.36 -3.11 6.59
N SER A 79 16.39 -3.99 6.58
CA SER A 79 16.33 -5.42 6.91
C SER A 79 15.31 -5.75 7.99
N ILE A 80 14.25 -6.47 7.59
CA ILE A 80 13.25 -7.06 8.47
C ILE A 80 13.93 -8.21 9.23
N HIS A 81 14.80 -7.93 10.20
CA HIS A 81 15.27 -8.96 11.10
C HIS A 81 15.49 -8.41 12.50
N LYS A 82 14.97 -9.20 13.45
CA LYS A 82 15.07 -9.10 14.89
C LYS A 82 14.05 -8.13 15.48
N HIS A 83 12.89 -8.65 15.87
CA HIS A 83 12.29 -8.52 17.21
C HIS A 83 10.84 -9.05 17.15
N LEU A 84 10.67 -10.29 17.63
CA LEU A 84 9.39 -10.97 17.92
C LEU A 84 8.62 -10.20 18.99
N TYR A 85 7.41 -9.68 18.75
CA TYR A 85 6.54 -9.11 19.81
C TYR A 85 5.03 -9.09 19.44
N PRO A 86 4.13 -9.03 20.46
CA PRO A 86 2.86 -9.75 20.60
C PRO A 86 1.65 -9.07 19.93
N GLU A 87 0.53 -9.81 19.82
CA GLU A 87 -0.80 -9.41 19.31
C GLU A 87 -0.81 -8.11 18.49
N MET A 88 -0.43 -8.25 17.23
CA MET A 88 -0.10 -7.13 16.36
C MET A 88 -1.39 -6.51 15.79
N LYS A 89 -1.73 -5.31 16.27
CA LYS A 89 -2.81 -4.49 15.70
C LYS A 89 -2.60 -4.32 14.19
N ILE A 90 -3.71 -4.25 13.44
CA ILE A 90 -3.80 -4.15 11.96
C ILE A 90 -2.88 -3.05 11.39
N THR A 91 -2.51 -2.07 12.19
CA THR A 91 -1.74 -0.90 11.77
C THR A 91 -0.24 -1.17 11.63
N HIS A 92 0.29 -2.29 12.15
CA HIS A 92 1.71 -2.62 12.06
C HIS A 92 2.05 -3.37 10.75
N PRO A 93 3.13 -3.00 10.02
CA PRO A 93 3.50 -3.62 8.74
C PRO A 93 3.65 -5.15 8.78
N ALA A 94 4.16 -5.71 9.86
CA ALA A 94 4.30 -7.17 9.99
C ALA A 94 2.97 -7.89 10.31
N GLY A 95 1.98 -7.20 10.91
CA GLY A 95 0.63 -7.75 11.13
C GLY A 95 -0.15 -7.80 9.83
N CYS A 96 0.08 -6.80 8.97
CA CYS A 96 -0.50 -6.71 7.64
C CYS A 96 -0.13 -7.90 6.76
N MET A 97 1.12 -8.35 6.76
CA MET A 97 1.55 -9.49 5.92
C MET A 97 0.82 -10.79 6.31
N SER A 98 0.71 -11.04 7.61
CA SER A 98 -0.01 -12.21 8.12
C SER A 98 -1.49 -12.24 7.72
N GLN A 99 -2.14 -11.08 7.75
CA GLN A 99 -3.53 -10.90 7.32
C GLN A 99 -3.66 -10.96 5.80
N PHE A 100 -2.70 -10.41 5.06
CA PHE A 100 -2.64 -10.44 3.61
C PHE A 100 -2.58 -11.86 3.06
N ILE A 101 -1.68 -12.69 3.60
CA ILE A 101 -1.58 -14.12 3.25
C ILE A 101 -2.90 -14.85 3.56
N LYS A 102 -3.47 -14.63 4.75
CA LYS A 102 -4.77 -15.24 5.13
C LYS A 102 -5.90 -14.79 4.20
N PHE A 103 -5.91 -13.51 3.82
CA PHE A 103 -6.95 -12.91 2.99
C PHE A 103 -6.93 -13.48 1.57
N PHE A 104 -5.77 -13.68 0.95
CA PHE A 104 -5.70 -14.30 -0.38
C PHE A 104 -5.71 -15.84 -0.34
N GLY A 105 -5.39 -16.46 0.79
CA GLY A 105 -5.30 -17.92 0.88
C GLY A 105 -4.29 -18.47 -0.12
N GLU A 106 -4.64 -19.54 -0.83
CA GLU A 106 -3.80 -20.14 -1.88
C GLU A 106 -3.52 -19.17 -3.05
N GLN A 107 -4.41 -18.21 -3.31
CA GLN A 107 -4.25 -17.21 -4.38
C GLN A 107 -3.06 -16.27 -4.14
N ILE A 108 -2.50 -16.24 -2.91
CA ILE A 108 -1.30 -15.46 -2.62
C ILE A 108 -0.14 -15.86 -3.53
N PHE A 109 -0.05 -17.14 -3.93
CA PHE A 109 0.99 -17.64 -4.81
C PHE A 109 0.80 -17.20 -6.26
N VAL A 110 -0.46 -16.99 -6.69
CA VAL A 110 -0.78 -16.36 -7.99
C VAL A 110 -0.30 -14.92 -8.00
N LEU A 111 -0.66 -14.15 -6.95
CA LEU A 111 -0.22 -12.77 -6.82
C LEU A 111 1.31 -12.66 -6.73
N TRP A 112 1.95 -13.58 -5.99
CA TRP A 112 3.41 -13.65 -5.87
C TRP A 112 4.09 -13.92 -7.20
N LYS A 113 3.57 -14.85 -8.03
CA LYS A 113 4.08 -15.10 -9.39
C LYS A 113 4.14 -13.80 -10.20
N PHE A 114 3.07 -13.02 -10.21
CA PHE A 114 3.04 -11.74 -10.95
C PHE A 114 3.94 -10.68 -10.35
N ALA A 115 4.05 -10.62 -9.02
CA ALA A 115 4.96 -9.71 -8.33
C ALA A 115 6.43 -10.03 -8.66
N LEU A 116 6.81 -11.30 -8.72
CA LEU A 116 8.14 -11.75 -9.15
C LEU A 116 8.41 -11.45 -10.62
N LEU A 117 7.39 -11.56 -11.48
CA LEU A 117 7.45 -11.21 -12.90
C LEU A 117 7.38 -9.70 -13.17
N ARG A 118 7.37 -8.87 -12.12
CA ARG A 118 7.37 -7.40 -12.22
C ARG A 118 6.22 -6.84 -13.05
N LYS A 119 5.07 -7.49 -12.98
CA LYS A 119 3.86 -7.02 -13.67
C LYS A 119 3.32 -5.74 -13.03
N ARG A 120 2.65 -4.92 -13.83
CA ARG A 120 1.85 -3.77 -13.38
C ARG A 120 0.60 -4.29 -12.68
N ILE A 121 0.60 -4.30 -11.35
CA ILE A 121 -0.48 -4.85 -10.52
C ILE A 121 -1.33 -3.70 -10.00
N LEU A 122 -2.60 -3.65 -10.39
CA LEU A 122 -3.57 -2.67 -9.90
C LEU A 122 -4.61 -3.34 -8.99
N ILE A 123 -4.68 -2.92 -7.74
CA ILE A 123 -5.61 -3.43 -6.74
C ILE A 123 -6.78 -2.46 -6.59
N PHE A 124 -7.98 -2.90 -6.95
CA PHE A 124 -9.20 -2.15 -6.70
C PHE A 124 -9.79 -2.52 -5.34
N SER A 125 -10.33 -1.51 -4.66
CA SER A 125 -11.19 -1.69 -3.49
C SER A 125 -12.03 -0.44 -3.26
N PRO A 126 -13.30 -0.58 -2.88
CA PRO A 126 -14.08 0.57 -2.41
C PRO A 126 -13.42 1.20 -1.16
N PRO A 127 -13.69 2.48 -0.86
CA PRO A 127 -13.29 3.11 0.40
C PRO A 127 -13.74 2.29 1.62
N PRO A 128 -12.95 2.22 2.71
CA PRO A 128 -11.74 3.00 2.99
C PRO A 128 -10.44 2.46 2.36
N VAL A 129 -9.58 3.36 1.88
CA VAL A 129 -8.33 3.00 1.15
C VAL A 129 -7.23 2.38 2.03
N GLY A 130 -7.19 2.71 3.34
CA GLY A 130 -6.07 2.37 4.21
C GLY A 130 -5.69 0.89 4.26
N VAL A 131 -6.69 -0.01 4.30
CA VAL A 131 -6.46 -1.47 4.28
C VAL A 131 -5.76 -1.91 3.00
N VAL A 132 -6.06 -1.25 1.89
CA VAL A 132 -5.57 -1.58 0.56
C VAL A 132 -4.16 -1.05 0.37
N CYS A 133 -3.82 0.12 0.95
CA CYS A 133 -2.44 0.60 0.99
C CYS A 133 -1.51 -0.43 1.66
N TYR A 134 -1.98 -1.08 2.72
CA TYR A 134 -1.23 -2.19 3.34
C TYR A 134 -1.08 -3.39 2.41
N ARG A 135 -2.07 -3.70 1.58
CA ARG A 135 -1.97 -4.76 0.55
C ARG A 135 -0.93 -4.43 -0.51
N VAL A 136 -0.88 -3.19 -0.96
CA VAL A 136 0.16 -2.69 -1.88
C VAL A 136 1.55 -2.91 -1.26
N TYR A 137 1.74 -2.44 -0.02
CA TYR A 137 2.99 -2.63 0.71
C TYR A 137 3.38 -4.11 0.81
N CYS A 138 2.47 -4.97 1.26
CA CYS A 138 2.74 -6.40 1.40
C CYS A 138 3.05 -7.07 0.06
N CYS A 139 2.36 -6.69 -1.02
CA CYS A 139 2.64 -7.21 -2.36
C CYS A 139 4.05 -6.80 -2.84
N CYS A 140 4.49 -5.57 -2.59
CA CYS A 140 5.87 -5.15 -2.86
C CYS A 140 6.87 -5.98 -2.04
N CYS A 141 6.59 -6.27 -0.76
CA CYS A 141 7.44 -7.12 0.05
C CYS A 141 7.55 -8.57 -0.51
N LEU A 142 6.49 -9.11 -1.12
CA LEU A 142 6.55 -10.43 -1.76
C LEU A 142 7.52 -10.46 -2.96
N ALA A 143 7.65 -9.35 -3.68
CA ALA A 143 8.57 -9.21 -4.81
C ALA A 143 10.03 -9.05 -4.38
N ASN A 144 10.28 -8.68 -3.12
CA ASN A 144 11.61 -8.44 -2.59
C ASN A 144 12.27 -9.75 -2.11
N VAL A 145 12.71 -10.55 -3.09
CA VAL A 145 13.47 -11.78 -2.86
C VAL A 145 14.92 -11.58 -3.28
N THR A 146 15.85 -11.79 -2.35
CA THR A 146 17.28 -11.85 -2.65
C THR A 146 17.62 -13.21 -3.27
N LEU A 147 17.46 -13.31 -4.60
CA LEU A 147 17.90 -14.49 -5.34
C LEU A 147 19.42 -14.38 -5.62
N PRO A 148 20.23 -15.38 -5.24
CA PRO A 148 21.64 -15.44 -5.60
C PRO A 148 21.79 -15.36 -7.13
N GLY A 149 22.53 -14.36 -7.64
CA GLY A 149 22.75 -14.15 -9.07
C GLY A 149 21.73 -13.28 -9.81
N VAL A 150 20.61 -12.90 -9.18
CA VAL A 150 19.55 -12.05 -9.79
C VAL A 150 19.30 -10.77 -8.98
N GLY A 151 19.64 -10.75 -7.70
CA GLY A 151 19.20 -9.71 -6.75
C GLY A 151 19.99 -8.40 -6.70
N ALA A 152 21.01 -8.17 -7.53
CA ALA A 152 21.85 -6.96 -7.43
C ALA A 152 21.42 -5.81 -8.35
N THR A 153 20.59 -6.06 -9.37
CA THR A 153 20.30 -5.08 -10.45
C THR A 153 18.81 -4.91 -10.77
N ALA A 154 17.92 -5.68 -10.16
CA ALA A 154 16.49 -5.61 -10.47
C ALA A 154 15.83 -4.44 -9.72
N PRO A 155 15.15 -3.49 -10.41
CA PRO A 155 14.49 -2.35 -9.78
C PRO A 155 13.50 -2.80 -8.69
N GLU A 156 13.43 -2.13 -7.54
CA GLU A 156 12.41 -2.45 -6.53
C GLU A 156 11.00 -2.16 -7.09
N SER A 157 10.01 -2.98 -6.74
CA SER A 157 8.61 -2.75 -7.14
C SER A 157 8.10 -1.45 -6.49
N LYS A 158 7.83 -0.43 -7.31
CA LYS A 158 7.40 0.89 -6.85
C LYS A 158 5.97 0.82 -6.28
N PRO A 159 5.77 1.16 -5.00
CA PRO A 159 4.43 1.20 -4.40
C PRO A 159 3.74 2.52 -4.73
N PHE A 160 2.57 2.46 -5.36
CA PHE A 160 1.64 3.59 -5.49
C PHE A 160 0.47 3.37 -4.54
N PHE A 161 0.54 3.95 -3.35
CA PHE A 161 -0.43 3.71 -2.28
C PHE A 161 -1.85 4.20 -2.59
N TYR A 162 -2.01 5.08 -3.56
CA TYR A 162 -3.30 5.47 -4.12
C TYR A 162 -3.11 6.08 -5.49
N VAL A 163 -3.92 5.66 -6.46
CA VAL A 163 -3.96 6.22 -7.81
C VAL A 163 -5.40 6.51 -8.22
N ASN A 164 -5.59 7.57 -8.98
CA ASN A 164 -6.88 7.99 -9.52
C ASN A 164 -6.74 8.38 -11.01
N VAL A 165 -7.83 8.81 -11.64
CA VAL A 165 -7.84 9.22 -13.05
C VAL A 165 -6.79 10.28 -13.42
N ALA A 166 -6.33 11.12 -12.49
CA ALA A 166 -5.28 12.11 -12.74
C ALA A 166 -3.88 11.48 -12.89
N ASP A 167 -3.69 10.24 -12.42
CA ASP A 167 -2.41 9.53 -12.45
C ASP A 167 -2.26 8.62 -13.69
N ILE A 168 -3.21 8.65 -14.63
CA ILE A 168 -3.24 7.76 -15.80
C ILE A 168 -1.96 7.84 -16.63
N GLU A 169 -1.51 9.07 -16.96
CA GLU A 169 -0.29 9.27 -17.74
C GLU A 169 0.94 8.72 -17.01
N THR A 170 0.99 8.91 -15.68
CA THR A 170 2.08 8.36 -14.86
C THR A 170 2.07 6.84 -14.87
N LEU A 171 0.90 6.19 -14.82
CA LEU A 171 0.80 4.73 -14.81
C LEU A 171 1.18 4.10 -16.15
N ASP A 172 0.90 4.79 -17.26
CA ASP A 172 1.22 4.31 -18.61
C ASP A 172 2.74 4.25 -18.86
N ASP A 173 3.48 5.22 -18.31
CA ASP A 173 4.94 5.29 -18.41
C ASP A 173 5.69 4.28 -17.51
N GLU A 174 5.01 3.70 -16.51
CA GLU A 174 5.64 2.84 -15.50
C GLU A 174 5.74 1.39 -15.97
N VAL A 175 6.97 0.90 -16.12
CA VAL A 175 7.26 -0.48 -16.56
C VAL A 175 6.80 -1.53 -15.53
N SER A 176 6.81 -1.19 -14.25
CA SER A 176 6.42 -2.09 -13.17
C SER A 176 5.96 -1.32 -11.95
N TYR A 177 4.81 -1.71 -11.39
CA TYR A 177 4.31 -1.10 -10.17
C TYR A 177 3.35 -2.02 -9.42
N VAL A 178 3.13 -1.71 -8.15
CA VAL A 178 1.94 -2.16 -7.42
C VAL A 178 1.18 -0.92 -6.96
N ALA A 179 -0.08 -0.80 -7.38
CA ALA A 179 -0.92 0.35 -7.10
C ALA A 179 -2.26 -0.07 -6.51
N CYS A 180 -2.96 0.85 -5.85
CA CYS A 180 -4.36 0.66 -5.57
C CYS A 180 -5.24 1.87 -5.88
N THR A 181 -6.50 1.61 -6.19
CA THR A 181 -7.49 2.64 -6.54
C THR A 181 -8.86 2.30 -5.95
N THR A 182 -9.65 3.34 -5.70
CA THR A 182 -11.07 3.23 -5.35
C THR A 182 -11.98 3.44 -6.56
N GLU A 183 -11.40 3.74 -7.74
CA GLU A 183 -12.15 4.12 -8.93
C GLU A 183 -12.34 2.92 -9.85
N LYS A 184 -13.58 2.41 -9.91
CA LYS A 184 -13.93 1.20 -10.69
C LYS A 184 -13.71 1.36 -12.19
N ILE A 185 -13.61 2.59 -12.69
CA ILE A 185 -13.33 2.91 -14.11
C ILE A 185 -12.03 2.25 -14.60
N PHE A 186 -11.07 2.03 -13.70
CA PHE A 186 -9.83 1.36 -14.06
C PHE A 186 -10.04 -0.08 -14.53
N GLU A 187 -11.10 -0.80 -14.12
CA GLU A 187 -11.37 -2.17 -14.62
C GLU A 187 -11.55 -2.23 -16.14
N GLN A 188 -11.95 -1.12 -16.76
CA GLN A 188 -12.14 -1.01 -18.21
C GLN A 188 -10.89 -0.50 -18.94
N LYS A 189 -9.93 0.10 -18.23
CA LYS A 189 -8.69 0.67 -18.79
C LYS A 189 -7.57 -0.36 -18.76
N GLN A 190 -7.75 -1.43 -19.54
CA GLN A 190 -6.88 -2.61 -19.51
C GLN A 190 -5.43 -2.31 -19.91
N ASP A 191 -5.19 -1.29 -20.73
CA ASP A 191 -3.83 -0.92 -21.17
C ASP A 191 -2.93 -0.45 -20.02
N LEU A 192 -3.52 0.03 -18.92
CA LEU A 192 -2.79 0.62 -17.79
C LEU A 192 -2.16 -0.43 -16.86
N TYR A 193 -2.64 -1.68 -16.85
CA TYR A 193 -2.16 -2.70 -15.93
C TYR A 193 -2.07 -4.07 -16.59
N ASP A 194 -1.18 -4.93 -16.11
CA ASP A 194 -1.12 -6.31 -16.59
C ASP A 194 -2.03 -7.23 -15.77
N VAL A 195 -2.19 -6.90 -14.48
CA VAL A 195 -2.94 -7.67 -13.50
C VAL A 195 -3.87 -6.76 -12.72
N TYR A 196 -5.15 -7.11 -12.69
CA TYR A 196 -6.18 -6.45 -11.89
C TYR A 196 -6.58 -7.33 -10.72
N VAL A 197 -6.62 -6.77 -9.52
CA VAL A 197 -7.04 -7.47 -8.32
C VAL A 197 -8.30 -6.82 -7.77
N ASP A 198 -9.39 -7.58 -7.73
CA ASP A 198 -10.64 -7.17 -7.11
C ASP A 198 -10.98 -8.14 -5.97
N ASN A 199 -10.90 -7.64 -4.73
CA ASN A 199 -11.00 -8.46 -3.53
C ASN A 199 -9.91 -9.57 -3.52
N GLN A 200 -10.30 -10.83 -3.69
CA GLN A 200 -9.39 -12.00 -3.77
C GLN A 200 -9.17 -12.47 -5.23
N ASN A 201 -9.88 -11.87 -6.18
CA ASN A 201 -9.84 -12.27 -7.57
C ASN A 201 -8.68 -11.59 -8.28
N VAL A 202 -7.66 -12.38 -8.62
CA VAL A 202 -6.57 -11.94 -9.49
C VAL A 202 -6.99 -12.23 -10.92
N LYS A 203 -7.03 -11.19 -11.76
CA LYS A 203 -7.43 -11.26 -13.17
C LYS A 203 -6.30 -10.68 -14.02
N THR A 204 -6.16 -11.19 -15.23
CA THR A 204 -5.35 -10.56 -16.28
C THR A 204 -6.15 -10.62 -17.57
N HIS A 205 -5.95 -9.62 -18.44
CA HIS A 205 -6.52 -9.62 -19.78
C HIS A 205 -5.53 -10.20 -20.81
N LEU A 206 -4.25 -10.37 -20.42
CA LEU A 206 -3.18 -10.84 -21.30
C LEU A 206 -3.18 -12.36 -21.43
N GLU A 207 -3.41 -12.88 -22.64
CA GLU A 207 -3.54 -14.32 -22.91
C GLU A 207 -2.33 -15.14 -22.44
N HIS A 208 -1.12 -14.64 -22.67
CA HIS A 208 0.13 -15.32 -22.28
C HIS A 208 0.33 -15.40 -20.76
N LEU A 209 -0.39 -14.60 -19.97
CA LEU A 209 -0.36 -14.61 -18.51
C LEU A 209 -1.48 -15.44 -17.88
N GLN A 210 -2.53 -15.78 -18.63
CA GLN A 210 -3.66 -16.58 -18.14
C GLN A 210 -3.23 -17.91 -17.45
N PRO A 211 -2.24 -18.67 -17.96
CA PRO A 211 -1.82 -19.92 -17.31
C PRO A 211 -1.31 -19.72 -15.87
N LEU A 212 -0.80 -18.53 -15.55
CA LEU A 212 -0.25 -18.21 -14.23
C LEU A 212 -1.33 -17.97 -13.17
N LEU A 213 -2.58 -17.70 -13.58
CA LEU A 213 -3.73 -17.54 -12.68
C LEU A 213 -4.10 -18.84 -11.95
N ARG A 214 -3.69 -20.00 -12.48
CA ARG A 214 -4.04 -21.30 -11.89
C ARG A 214 -3.20 -21.57 -10.64
N VAL A 215 -3.89 -21.88 -9.55
CA VAL A 215 -3.29 -22.50 -8.36
C VAL A 215 -2.97 -23.95 -8.66
N ASN A 216 -1.72 -24.35 -8.47
CA ASN A 216 -1.28 -25.74 -8.65
C ASN A 216 -1.12 -26.47 -7.29
N GLY A 217 -0.88 -27.78 -7.33
CA GLY A 217 -0.72 -28.58 -6.09
C GLY A 217 0.46 -28.15 -5.21
N ALA A 218 1.53 -27.62 -5.81
CA ALA A 218 2.67 -27.11 -5.05
C ALA A 218 2.33 -25.79 -4.33
N ASP A 219 1.48 -24.94 -4.90
CA ASP A 219 0.99 -23.72 -4.25
C ASP A 219 0.16 -24.07 -3.01
N LYS A 220 -0.75 -25.06 -3.14
CA LYS A 220 -1.55 -25.56 -2.01
C LYS A 220 -0.68 -26.15 -0.89
N GLU A 221 0.32 -26.92 -1.28
CA GLU A 221 1.27 -27.51 -0.34
C GLU A 221 2.07 -26.45 0.42
N LYS A 222 2.59 -25.44 -0.29
CA LYS A 222 3.28 -24.31 0.33
C LYS A 222 2.37 -23.56 1.28
N TYR A 223 1.11 -23.31 0.89
CA TYR A 223 0.14 -22.64 1.77
C TYR A 223 -0.16 -23.44 3.04
N ARG A 224 -0.32 -24.76 2.92
CA ARG A 224 -0.51 -25.66 4.07
C ARG A 224 0.68 -25.57 5.03
N ARG A 225 1.91 -25.72 4.53
CA ARG A 225 3.13 -25.60 5.36
C ARG A 225 3.25 -24.24 6.05
N LEU A 226 2.86 -23.15 5.37
CA LEU A 226 2.85 -21.82 5.97
C LEU A 226 1.87 -21.72 7.14
N ASN A 227 0.74 -22.43 7.10
CA ASN A 227 -0.20 -22.47 8.22
C ASN A 227 0.26 -23.39 9.35
N ASP A 228 0.96 -24.48 9.04
CA ASP A 228 1.50 -25.41 10.04
C ASP A 228 2.68 -24.83 10.85
N GLN A 229 3.31 -23.75 10.36
CA GLN A 229 4.42 -23.05 11.02
C GLN A 229 3.98 -21.95 12.01
N ARG A 230 2.67 -21.76 12.22
CA ARG A 230 2.12 -20.78 13.16
C ARG A 230 1.74 -21.41 14.49
#